data_AF-A0A9X4JD63-F1
#
_entry.id   AF-A0A9X4JD63-F1
#
_cell.length_a   1.000
_cell.length_b   1.000
_cell.length_c   1.000
_cell.angle_alpha   90.00
_cell.angle_beta   90.00
_cell.angle_gamma   90.00
#
_symmetry.space_group_name_H-M   'P 1'
#
loop_
_entity.id
_entity.type
_entity.pdbx_description
1 polymer ?
#
loop_
_entity_poly.entity_id
_entity_poly.type
_entity_poly.pdbx_seq_one_letter_code
_entity_poly.pdbx_strand_id
1 'polypeptide(L)'
;MKKKYNVKLSPFYDVEFIAVWEIDFDFKNFSDSLKEANIKSVKDAILLMNDFWSDAPDKNDSFEEHLDYFLTHATLKIHQIYQQPFICEPRSLTNLTKKLFNEEEGFCIGECGIKLIEFIDEFELTQDDLWVSEK
;
A
#
# COMPACT_ATOMS: atom_id res chain seq x y z
N MET A 1 5.12 3.78 -18.26
CA MET A 1 6.00 2.60 -18.13
C MET A 1 5.56 1.93 -16.87
N LYS A 2 5.03 0.73 -17.00
CA LYS A 2 4.53 -0.03 -15.87
C LYS A 2 5.66 -0.83 -15.23
N LYS A 3 5.79 -0.73 -13.91
CA LYS A 3 6.71 -1.52 -13.10
C LYS A 3 5.93 -2.21 -12.00
N LYS A 4 6.38 -3.41 -11.64
CA LYS A 4 5.84 -4.17 -10.51
C LYS A 4 6.84 -4.22 -9.38
N TYR A 5 6.36 -4.05 -8.16
CA TYR A 5 7.16 -4.09 -6.95
C TYR A 5 6.56 -5.15 -6.03
N ASN A 6 7.38 -6.08 -5.59
CA ASN A 6 7.00 -7.07 -4.59
C ASN A 6 7.57 -6.61 -3.25
N VAL A 7 6.67 -6.35 -2.31
CA VAL A 7 7.00 -5.89 -0.97
C VAL A 7 6.69 -7.04 -0.04
N LYS A 8 7.74 -7.54 0.62
CA LYS A 8 7.64 -8.53 1.69
C LYS A 8 7.97 -7.84 2.99
N LEU A 9 7.07 -7.94 3.95
CA LEU A 9 7.30 -7.40 5.28
C LEU A 9 7.12 -8.53 6.30
N SER A 10 8.09 -8.63 7.19
CA SER A 10 8.12 -9.58 8.30
C SER A 10 8.23 -8.80 9.62
N PRO A 11 7.19 -8.05 10.03
CA PRO A 11 7.26 -7.23 11.24
C PRO A 11 7.24 -8.05 12.53
N PHE A 12 6.85 -9.34 12.45
CA PHE A 12 6.93 -10.31 13.52
C PHE A 12 7.58 -11.58 12.96
N TYR A 13 8.37 -12.28 13.78
CA TYR A 13 9.23 -13.40 13.35
C TYR A 13 8.51 -14.52 12.58
N ASP A 14 7.17 -14.60 12.66
CA ASP A 14 6.35 -15.67 12.08
C ASP A 14 5.22 -15.16 11.16
N VAL A 15 5.19 -13.86 10.81
CA VAL A 15 4.15 -13.29 9.94
C VAL A 15 4.79 -12.62 8.73
N GLU A 16 4.64 -13.23 7.56
CA GLU A 16 4.98 -12.61 6.29
C GLU A 16 3.71 -12.12 5.59
N PHE A 17 3.67 -10.83 5.25
CA PHE A 17 2.71 -10.35 4.26
C PHE A 17 3.41 -9.87 3.02
N ILE A 18 2.78 -10.19 1.89
CA ILE A 18 3.26 -9.92 0.56
C ILE A 18 2.26 -9.00 -0.11
N ALA A 19 2.72 -7.84 -0.54
CA ALA A 19 1.97 -6.96 -1.43
C ALA A 19 2.70 -6.82 -2.76
N VAL A 20 1.96 -6.97 -3.85
CA VAL A 20 2.48 -6.66 -5.18
C VAL A 20 1.80 -5.40 -5.68
N TRP A 21 2.61 -4.38 -5.97
CA TRP A 21 2.18 -3.08 -6.47
C TRP A 21 2.55 -2.94 -7.94
N GLU A 22 1.59 -2.52 -8.78
CA GLU A 22 1.86 -2.06 -10.14
C GLU A 22 1.83 -0.53 -10.16
N ILE A 23 2.90 0.09 -10.68
CA ILE A 23 3.00 1.55 -10.85
C ILE A 23 3.23 1.87 -12.32
N ASP A 24 2.33 2.64 -12.92
CA ASP A 24 2.46 3.19 -14.26
C ASP A 24 3.02 4.61 -14.24
N PHE A 25 4.34 4.75 -14.33
CA PHE A 25 5.00 6.06 -14.30
C PHE A 25 4.64 6.99 -15.47
N ASP A 26 4.06 6.45 -16.56
CA ASP A 26 3.59 7.27 -17.69
C ASP A 26 2.10 7.60 -17.58
N PHE A 27 1.45 7.25 -16.47
CA PHE A 27 0.05 7.58 -16.24
C PHE A 27 -0.17 9.10 -16.36
N LYS A 28 -1.21 9.49 -17.11
CA LYS A 28 -1.56 10.90 -17.36
C LYS A 28 -2.98 11.26 -16.91
N ASN A 29 -3.82 10.28 -16.65
CA ASN A 29 -5.23 10.49 -16.37
C ASN A 29 -5.48 10.70 -14.87
N PHE A 30 -4.72 11.60 -14.25
CA PHE A 30 -4.88 11.96 -12.84
C PHE A 30 -6.29 12.51 -12.58
N SER A 31 -6.78 12.31 -11.35
CA SER A 31 -8.01 12.95 -10.88
C SER A 31 -7.90 14.47 -10.97
N ASP A 32 -9.04 15.17 -11.08
CA ASP A 32 -9.03 16.63 -11.16
C ASP A 32 -8.46 17.28 -9.89
N SER A 33 -8.72 16.69 -8.72
CA SER A 33 -8.10 17.10 -7.45
C SER A 33 -6.57 17.08 -7.50
N LEU A 34 -5.96 16.11 -8.18
CA LEU A 34 -4.51 16.06 -8.33
C LEU A 34 -3.97 17.10 -9.30
N LYS A 35 -4.70 17.35 -10.38
CA LYS A 35 -4.33 18.39 -11.34
C LYS A 35 -4.35 19.76 -10.65
N GLU A 36 -5.35 20.01 -9.80
CA GLU A 36 -5.46 21.22 -8.97
C GLU A 36 -4.30 21.34 -7.96
N ALA A 37 -3.84 20.23 -7.40
CA ALA A 37 -2.64 20.16 -6.56
C ALA A 37 -1.31 20.25 -7.34
N ASN A 38 -1.36 20.52 -8.66
CA ASN A 38 -0.20 20.65 -9.54
C ASN A 38 0.67 19.37 -9.62
N ILE A 39 0.06 18.20 -9.43
CA ILE A 39 0.69 16.89 -9.64
C ILE A 39 0.77 16.60 -11.15
N LYS A 40 1.98 16.39 -11.67
CA LYS A 40 2.25 16.20 -13.10
C LYS A 40 2.72 14.79 -13.45
N SER A 41 3.08 14.02 -12.42
CA SER A 41 3.61 12.68 -12.56
C SER A 41 3.27 11.82 -11.35
N VAL A 42 3.38 10.50 -11.52
CA VAL A 42 3.22 9.55 -10.41
C VAL A 42 4.31 9.76 -9.34
N LYS A 43 5.47 10.30 -9.72
CA LYS A 43 6.53 10.65 -8.77
C LYS A 43 6.09 11.77 -7.84
N ASP A 44 5.52 12.84 -8.39
CA ASP A 44 5.01 13.96 -7.57
C ASP A 44 3.91 13.47 -6.61
N ALA A 45 3.07 12.56 -7.08
CA ALA A 45 2.05 11.90 -6.27
C ALA A 45 2.64 11.10 -5.09
N ILE A 46 3.69 10.30 -5.33
CA ILE A 46 4.39 9.55 -4.28
C ILE A 46 5.04 10.47 -3.25
N LEU A 47 5.69 11.54 -3.71
CA LEU A 47 6.29 12.54 -2.82
C LEU A 47 5.24 13.22 -1.95
N LEU A 48 4.11 13.61 -2.54
CA LEU A 48 3.00 14.21 -1.80
C LEU A 48 2.41 13.24 -0.76
N MET A 49 2.24 11.96 -1.12
CA MET A 49 1.76 10.95 -0.17
C MET A 49 2.73 10.73 0.99
N ASN A 50 4.03 10.78 0.72
CA ASN A 50 5.04 10.61 1.76
C ASN A 50 4.95 11.69 2.84
N ASP A 51 4.64 12.94 2.47
CA ASP A 51 4.48 14.05 3.42
C ASP A 51 3.38 13.80 4.50
N PHE A 52 2.48 12.82 4.30
CA PHE A 52 1.44 12.48 5.30
C PHE A 52 1.94 11.57 6.43
N TRP A 53 3.01 10.82 6.22
CA TRP A 53 3.52 9.88 7.21
C TRP A 53 4.67 10.48 8.02
N SER A 54 4.71 10.18 9.32
CA SER A 54 5.85 10.54 10.17
C SER A 54 7.10 9.81 9.70
N ASP A 55 8.25 10.46 9.76
CA ASP A 55 9.55 9.89 9.37
C ASP A 55 9.70 9.66 7.85
N ALA A 56 8.90 10.37 7.04
CA ALA A 56 9.10 10.41 5.59
C ALA A 56 10.52 10.89 5.23
N PRO A 57 11.10 10.39 4.11
CA PRO A 57 12.41 10.84 3.66
C PRO A 57 12.44 12.36 3.43
N ASP A 58 13.61 12.97 3.60
CA ASP A 58 13.78 14.38 3.35
C ASP A 58 13.52 14.69 1.87
N LYS A 59 13.02 15.89 1.57
CA LYS A 59 12.64 16.29 0.20
C LYS A 59 13.78 16.25 -0.82
N ASN A 60 15.02 16.18 -0.34
CA ASN A 60 16.24 16.12 -1.14
C ASN A 60 16.77 14.69 -1.33
N ASP A 61 16.16 13.72 -0.66
CA ASP A 61 16.51 12.31 -0.77
C ASP A 61 16.16 11.77 -2.17
N SER A 62 16.73 10.62 -2.50
CA SER A 62 16.51 10.01 -3.81
C SER A 62 15.05 9.60 -4.00
N PHE A 63 14.60 9.57 -5.25
CA PHE A 63 13.25 9.07 -5.53
C PHE A 63 13.12 7.59 -5.13
N GLU A 64 14.19 6.82 -5.23
CA GLU A 64 14.26 5.44 -4.79
C GLU A 64 13.95 5.30 -3.28
N GLU A 65 14.49 6.17 -2.43
CA GLU A 65 14.18 6.20 -0.99
C GLU A 65 12.72 6.53 -0.72
N HIS A 66 12.18 7.55 -1.40
CA HIS A 66 10.75 7.88 -1.31
C HIS A 66 9.84 6.75 -1.81
N LEU A 67 10.23 6.06 -2.87
CA LEU A 67 9.47 4.94 -3.41
C LEU A 67 9.47 3.74 -2.46
N ASP A 68 10.61 3.39 -1.88
CA ASP A 68 10.75 2.31 -0.91
C ASP A 68 9.93 2.60 0.37
N TYR A 69 10.03 3.83 0.86
CA TYR A 69 9.25 4.31 1.99
C TYR A 69 7.74 4.22 1.72
N PHE A 70 7.29 4.72 0.56
CA PHE A 70 5.88 4.65 0.16
C PHE A 70 5.38 3.21 0.11
N LEU A 71 6.11 2.33 -0.60
CA LEU A 71 5.73 0.93 -0.78
C LEU A 71 5.63 0.19 0.56
N THR A 72 6.56 0.44 1.48
CA THR A 72 6.55 -0.11 2.83
C THR A 72 5.33 0.35 3.63
N HIS A 73 5.11 1.67 3.72
CA HIS A 73 4.03 2.23 4.53
C HIS A 73 2.64 1.94 3.95
N ALA A 74 2.48 2.01 2.62
CA ALA A 74 1.27 1.59 1.94
C ALA A 74 0.94 0.13 2.25
N THR A 75 1.94 -0.76 2.24
CA THR A 75 1.74 -2.18 2.54
C THR A 75 1.34 -2.42 3.99
N LEU A 76 1.99 -1.74 4.95
CA LEU A 76 1.59 -1.78 6.37
C LEU A 76 0.16 -1.29 6.57
N LYS A 77 -0.22 -0.19 5.91
CA LYS A 77 -1.56 0.37 6.00
C LYS A 77 -2.61 -0.59 5.43
N ILE A 78 -2.31 -1.25 4.30
CA ILE A 78 -3.18 -2.30 3.73
C ILE A 78 -3.39 -3.44 4.73
N HIS A 79 -2.33 -3.92 5.39
CA HIS A 79 -2.45 -4.94 6.44
C HIS A 79 -3.36 -4.47 7.58
N GLN A 80 -3.17 -3.24 8.09
CA GLN A 80 -4.03 -2.67 9.13
C GLN A 80 -5.51 -2.60 8.71
N ILE A 81 -5.79 -2.19 7.46
CA ILE A 81 -7.14 -2.15 6.90
C ILE A 81 -7.72 -3.56 6.76
N TYR A 82 -6.91 -4.52 6.29
CA TYR A 82 -7.32 -5.91 6.08
C TYR A 82 -7.70 -6.61 7.39
N GLN A 83 -7.00 -6.29 8.48
CA GLN A 83 -7.25 -6.82 9.82
C GLN A 83 -8.48 -6.19 10.52
N GLN A 84 -9.14 -5.20 9.91
CA GLN A 84 -10.34 -4.56 10.45
C GLN A 84 -11.63 -5.14 9.83
N PRO A 85 -12.30 -6.12 10.47
CA PRO A 85 -13.39 -6.89 9.87
C PRO A 85 -14.63 -6.06 9.49
N PHE A 86 -14.85 -4.91 10.12
CA PHE A 86 -16.03 -4.07 9.85
C PHE A 86 -15.78 -2.99 8.77
N ILE A 87 -14.53 -2.79 8.35
CA ILE A 87 -14.13 -1.62 7.56
C ILE A 87 -13.87 -1.98 6.09
N CYS A 88 -13.48 -3.22 5.79
CA CYS A 88 -13.10 -3.65 4.45
C CYS A 88 -13.82 -4.94 3.99
N GLU A 89 -15.15 -4.98 4.14
CA GLU A 89 -16.01 -6.01 3.57
C GLU A 89 -16.60 -5.52 2.22
N PRO A 90 -16.49 -6.30 1.13
CA PRO A 90 -15.69 -7.52 0.99
C PRO A 90 -14.18 -7.22 0.90
N ARG A 91 -13.36 -8.16 1.39
CA ARG A 91 -11.88 -8.14 1.35
C ARG A 91 -11.32 -8.33 -0.07
N SER A 92 -11.75 -7.48 -1.00
CA SER A 92 -11.28 -7.48 -2.38
C SER A 92 -10.12 -6.50 -2.53
N LEU A 93 -9.17 -6.80 -3.42
CA LEU A 93 -8.05 -5.90 -3.75
C LEU A 93 -8.54 -4.51 -4.19
N THR A 94 -9.67 -4.45 -4.91
CA THR A 94 -10.30 -3.19 -5.30
C THR A 94 -10.74 -2.37 -4.10
N ASN A 95 -11.32 -3.00 -3.07
CA ASN A 95 -11.74 -2.29 -1.86
C ASN A 95 -10.56 -1.89 -0.99
N LEU A 96 -9.55 -2.74 -0.87
CA LEU A 96 -8.30 -2.43 -0.18
C LEU A 96 -7.59 -1.24 -0.82
N THR A 97 -7.48 -1.23 -2.14
CA THR A 97 -6.93 -0.12 -2.92
C THR A 97 -7.76 1.15 -2.74
N LYS A 98 -9.10 1.06 -2.84
CA LYS A 98 -9.99 2.21 -2.64
C LYS A 98 -9.91 2.78 -1.23
N LYS A 99 -9.79 1.92 -0.21
CA LYS A 99 -9.65 2.33 1.19
C LYS A 99 -8.29 2.96 1.44
N LEU A 100 -7.24 2.40 0.84
CA LEU A 100 -5.93 3.04 0.88
C LEU A 100 -5.99 4.41 0.24
N PHE A 101 -6.72 4.62 -0.87
CA PHE A 101 -6.77 5.91 -1.56
C PHE A 101 -8.06 6.72 -1.27
N ASN A 102 -8.64 6.63 -0.08
CA ASN A 102 -9.83 7.42 0.28
C ASN A 102 -9.49 8.76 0.97
N GLU A 103 -10.41 9.73 0.91
CA GLU A 103 -10.23 11.08 1.46
C GLU A 103 -10.26 11.08 3.01
N GLU A 104 -10.95 10.12 3.61
CA GLU A 104 -11.15 10.05 5.06
C GLU A 104 -9.90 9.60 5.83
N GLU A 105 -9.06 8.75 5.25
CA GLU A 105 -7.85 8.25 5.92
C GLU A 105 -6.59 9.07 5.57
N GLY A 106 -6.73 10.19 4.84
CA GLY A 106 -5.63 11.12 4.55
C GLY A 106 -4.77 10.74 3.34
N PHE A 107 -5.25 9.85 2.49
CA PHE A 107 -4.44 9.26 1.41
C PHE A 107 -4.92 9.60 -0.01
N CYS A 108 -6.01 10.33 -0.16
CA CYS A 108 -6.59 10.57 -1.48
C CYS A 108 -5.76 11.55 -2.29
N ILE A 109 -4.85 10.99 -3.09
CA ILE A 109 -4.47 11.56 -4.37
C ILE A 109 -5.35 10.99 -5.51
N GLY A 110 -6.37 10.17 -5.26
CA GLY A 110 -7.18 9.60 -6.34
C GLY A 110 -6.40 8.67 -7.29
N GLU A 111 -6.95 8.38 -8.47
CA GLU A 111 -6.31 7.50 -9.45
C GLU A 111 -5.03 8.15 -9.99
N CYS A 112 -3.88 7.57 -9.62
CA CYS A 112 -2.56 8.14 -9.85
C CYS A 112 -1.58 7.14 -10.49
N GLY A 113 -2.13 6.10 -11.15
CA GLY A 113 -1.31 5.07 -11.80
C GLY A 113 -0.67 4.06 -10.84
N ILE A 114 -1.09 4.01 -9.57
CA ILE A 114 -0.62 3.02 -8.57
C ILE A 114 -1.77 2.06 -8.26
N LYS A 115 -1.49 0.75 -8.26
CA LYS A 115 -2.48 -0.29 -8.03
C LYS A 115 -1.90 -1.44 -7.20
N LEU A 116 -2.64 -1.88 -6.19
CA LEU A 116 -2.40 -3.16 -5.53
C LEU A 116 -2.94 -4.29 -6.43
N ILE A 117 -2.05 -5.16 -6.90
CA ILE A 117 -2.40 -6.26 -7.81
C ILE A 117 -2.46 -7.63 -7.10
N GLU A 118 -1.82 -7.76 -5.96
CA GLU A 118 -1.85 -8.95 -5.13
C GLU A 118 -1.60 -8.56 -3.68
N PHE A 119 -2.28 -9.22 -2.75
CA PHE A 119 -2.06 -9.07 -1.32
C PHE A 119 -2.30 -10.41 -0.65
N ILE A 120 -1.28 -10.89 0.04
CA ILE A 120 -1.27 -12.11 0.84
C ILE A 120 -0.97 -11.67 2.27
N ASP A 121 -1.90 -11.97 3.17
CA ASP A 121 -1.76 -11.81 4.62
C ASP A 121 -1.83 -13.20 5.22
N GLU A 122 -0.72 -13.93 5.12
CA GLU A 122 -0.62 -15.30 5.60
C GLU A 122 -0.39 -15.26 7.12
N PHE A 123 -1.47 -15.52 7.86
CA PHE A 123 -1.37 -16.40 9.02
C PHE A 123 -1.31 -17.82 8.46
N GLU A 124 -0.14 -18.30 8.06
CA GLU A 124 0.01 -19.75 7.93
C GLU A 124 0.08 -20.30 9.36
N LEU A 125 -1.07 -20.73 9.91
CA LEU A 125 -1.05 -21.79 10.90
C LEU A 125 -0.47 -23.01 10.19
N THR A 126 0.82 -23.23 10.37
CA THR A 126 1.44 -24.46 9.92
C THR A 126 0.73 -25.61 10.62
N GLN A 127 0.55 -26.74 9.93
CA GLN A 127 -0.10 -27.92 10.52
C GLN A 127 0.60 -28.40 11.81
N ASP A 128 1.85 -27.97 12.00
CA ASP A 128 2.69 -28.23 13.17
C ASP A 128 2.28 -27.41 14.42
N ASP A 129 1.46 -26.35 14.27
CA ASP A 129 0.92 -25.55 15.38
C ASP A 129 -0.48 -26.01 15.85
N LEU A 130 -1.06 -27.02 15.21
CA LEU A 130 -2.35 -27.61 15.59
C LEU A 130 -2.18 -28.70 16.66
N TRP A 131 -2.22 -28.30 17.93
CA TRP A 131 -2.32 -29.25 19.04
C TRP A 131 -3.76 -29.74 19.22
N VAL A 132 -4.05 -30.95 18.76
CA VAL A 132 -5.27 -31.68 19.14
C VAL A 132 -4.96 -32.53 20.38
N SER A 133 -5.47 -32.11 21.55
CA SER A 133 -5.41 -32.92 22.77
C SER A 133 -6.74 -33.65 22.99
N GLU A 134 -6.68 -34.98 23.06
CA GLU A 134 -7.81 -35.83 23.45
C GLU A 134 -7.87 -35.98 24.99
N LYS A 135 -9.07 -36.25 25.52
CA LYS A 135 -9.27 -36.80 26.86
C LYS A 135 -9.59 -38.28 26.76
#